data_AF-A0A7T9HFR9-F1
#
_entry.id   AF-A0A7T9HFR9-F1
#
_cell.length_a   1.000
_cell.length_b   1.000
_cell.length_c   1.000
_cell.angle_alpha   90.00
_cell.angle_beta   90.00
_cell.angle_gamma   90.00
#
_symmetry.space_group_name_H-M   'P 1'
#
loop_
_entity.id
_entity.type
_entity.pdbx_description
1 polymer ?
#
loop_
_entity_poly.entity_id
_entity_poly.type
_entity_poly.pdbx_seq_one_letter_code
_entity_poly.pdbx_strand_id
1 'polypeptide(L)'
;MDKVDKDLFSVTMICPLRNLRMRIGEQLRIPLFIRNLSPFTIDSFPPDPMLIIHRWVREPSDKCYEGKRPTLLNKPLQTGESRKLVVYIESPPEEGKYCLDITILYDGCRFEDCSPEISTNLNNVRVSYAQKRIHAKSYESALKKGKIDIATSAFIKDRKRLGSYFSDTNTCIFTIKGVKEWCKDQGLPYYTVKKEIPMNILGKDNPDIVHDPSSWSTTLPEIYLAELKDVSIIGGHNPLFVDTHVALYDEYLHHRREKFDYTQNGYQILYGPGDTLTVHGEQEVGEPIQEGIFMSGIHSSNYFHWLVEYISRFWTLDQFPEYGHIPLIIDQDLHPNLLEALDTVCSVERKIIPVKYGERYLVHRLVVPSRLSFIVQEYREGILPQPSDTAISPIAIWYLRKRSGLITLPQRKPFKRLYISRSGQENRMLLNEREIEEVFMQYGFESVNPGTMTFHEQVKEFSTAGIIAGPTGAGFTNILWAPKDATILQLIGEGMSQGFSQITRIIGQNLIEVRGASLPGTGPVPWQCHYVIAIEEVERIIQGVLESHHHSESA
;
A
#
# COMPACT_ATOMS: atom_id res chain seq x y z
N MET A 1 -16.57 15.59 7.83
CA MET A 1 -17.66 15.89 8.81
C MET A 1 -17.51 17.35 9.25
N ASP A 2 -18.58 18.11 9.55
CA ASP A 2 -18.40 19.49 10.03
C ASP A 2 -17.51 19.49 11.29
N LYS A 3 -16.42 20.27 11.24
CA LYS A 3 -15.40 20.51 12.27
C LYS A 3 -15.82 19.98 13.65
N VAL A 4 -15.19 18.88 14.09
CA VAL A 4 -15.19 18.49 15.50
C VAL A 4 -14.90 19.75 16.30
N ASP A 5 -15.88 20.23 17.07
CA ASP A 5 -15.69 21.34 17.97
C ASP A 5 -14.60 20.89 18.95
N LYS A 6 -13.37 21.40 18.78
CA LYS A 6 -12.19 20.93 19.52
C LYS A 6 -12.42 21.01 21.03
N ASP A 7 -13.34 21.88 21.46
CA ASP A 7 -13.76 22.09 22.83
C ASP A 7 -14.61 20.92 23.40
N LEU A 8 -15.22 20.10 22.54
CA LEU A 8 -16.01 18.91 22.91
C LEU A 8 -15.22 17.59 22.81
N PHE A 9 -14.04 17.60 22.19
CA PHE A 9 -13.20 16.41 22.06
C PHE A 9 -12.42 16.15 23.35
N SER A 10 -12.79 15.08 24.07
CA SER A 10 -12.17 14.70 25.33
C SER A 10 -11.87 13.21 25.37
N VAL A 11 -10.61 12.87 25.60
CA VAL A 11 -10.14 11.49 25.73
C VAL A 11 -9.14 11.39 26.88
N THR A 12 -9.06 10.22 27.51
CA THR A 12 -7.99 9.91 28.45
C THR A 12 -7.16 8.75 27.92
N MET A 13 -5.84 8.87 27.98
CA MET A 13 -4.90 7.83 27.55
C MET A 13 -3.90 7.44 28.63
N ILE A 14 -3.70 6.14 28.79
CA ILE A 14 -2.79 5.57 29.80
C ILE A 14 -1.99 4.42 29.19
N CYS A 15 -0.67 4.56 29.16
CA CYS A 15 0.24 3.44 28.92
C CYS A 15 0.76 2.91 30.28
N PRO A 16 0.43 1.67 30.69
CA PRO A 16 0.81 1.14 32.00
C PRO A 16 2.29 0.72 32.09
N LEU A 17 3.00 0.70 30.96
CA LEU A 17 4.39 0.30 30.94
C LEU A 17 5.25 1.26 31.76
N ARG A 18 6.33 0.72 32.34
CA ARG A 18 7.38 1.50 33.01
C ARG A 18 8.73 0.85 32.72
N ASN A 19 9.77 1.67 32.59
CA ASN A 19 11.16 1.19 32.45
C ASN A 19 11.38 0.30 31.21
N LEU A 20 10.77 0.65 30.09
CA LEU A 20 10.90 -0.10 28.84
C LEU A 20 12.37 -0.14 28.40
N ARG A 21 12.84 -1.30 27.96
CA ARG A 21 14.20 -1.46 27.39
C ARG A 21 14.04 -1.95 25.97
N MET A 22 14.74 -1.34 25.01
CA MET A 22 14.67 -1.68 23.59
C MET A 22 16.07 -1.82 22.99
N ARG A 23 16.20 -2.64 21.96
CA ARG A 23 17.34 -2.56 21.03
C ARG A 23 17.12 -1.38 20.07
N ILE A 24 18.17 -0.75 19.54
CA ILE A 24 18.07 0.20 18.41
C ILE A 24 17.30 -0.42 17.23
N GLY A 25 16.37 0.36 16.64
CA GLY A 25 15.51 -0.08 15.53
C GLY A 25 14.54 -1.22 15.88
N GLU A 26 14.37 -1.53 17.16
CA GLU A 26 13.46 -2.59 17.59
C GLU A 26 12.01 -2.12 17.49
N GLN A 27 11.19 -2.92 16.82
CA GLN A 27 9.76 -2.69 16.73
C GLN A 27 9.01 -3.41 17.86
N LEU A 28 8.22 -2.66 18.63
CA LEU A 28 7.38 -3.19 19.69
C LEU A 28 5.92 -2.76 19.56
N ARG A 29 5.07 -3.60 20.13
CA ARG A 29 3.64 -3.38 20.33
C ARG A 29 3.44 -3.13 21.81
N ILE A 30 2.99 -1.93 22.20
CA ILE A 30 2.77 -1.55 23.60
C ILE A 30 1.28 -1.30 23.87
N PRO A 31 0.77 -1.62 25.06
CA PRO A 31 -0.62 -1.39 25.42
C PRO A 31 -0.88 0.10 25.67
N LEU A 32 -1.98 0.61 25.14
CA LEU A 32 -2.51 1.94 25.44
C LEU A 32 -3.97 1.80 25.82
N PHE A 33 -4.37 2.25 26.99
CA PHE A 33 -5.78 2.32 27.37
C PHE A 33 -6.30 3.70 27.00
N ILE A 34 -7.30 3.73 26.13
CA ILE A 34 -8.02 4.94 25.74
C ILE A 34 -9.43 4.90 26.34
N ARG A 35 -9.94 6.05 26.74
CA ARG A 35 -11.36 6.24 27.07
C ARG A 35 -11.91 7.42 26.31
N ASN A 36 -13.03 7.23 25.63
CA ASN A 36 -13.76 8.30 24.98
C ASN A 36 -14.65 9.01 26.01
N LEU A 37 -14.38 10.28 26.28
CA LEU A 37 -15.19 11.15 27.13
C LEU A 37 -15.98 12.18 26.30
N SER A 38 -15.76 12.21 24.99
CA SER A 38 -16.47 13.06 24.04
C SER A 38 -17.95 12.64 23.92
N PRO A 39 -18.87 13.58 23.61
CA PRO A 39 -20.29 13.29 23.44
C PRO A 39 -20.63 12.54 22.12
N PHE A 40 -19.64 12.16 21.32
CA PHE A 40 -19.78 11.46 20.04
C PHE A 40 -18.83 10.27 19.93
N THR A 41 -19.12 9.38 18.99
CA THR A 41 -18.26 8.22 18.66
C THR A 41 -16.98 8.68 17.97
N ILE A 42 -15.85 8.14 18.40
CA ILE A 42 -14.52 8.37 17.80
C ILE A 42 -14.24 7.20 16.87
N ASP A 43 -13.97 7.43 15.60
CA ASP A 43 -13.51 6.38 14.68
C ASP A 43 -12.24 6.81 13.92
N SER A 44 -11.57 5.85 13.30
CA SER A 44 -10.41 6.12 12.46
C SER A 44 -10.61 5.67 11.02
N PHE A 45 -11.87 5.51 10.61
CA PHE A 45 -12.18 5.12 9.25
C PHE A 45 -12.31 6.37 8.38
N PRO A 46 -12.01 6.30 7.08
CA PRO A 46 -12.24 7.41 6.17
C PRO A 46 -13.71 7.90 6.23
N PRO A 47 -13.98 9.20 6.01
CA PRO A 47 -13.05 10.21 5.52
C PRO A 47 -12.17 10.87 6.60
N ASP A 48 -12.52 10.83 7.88
CA ASP A 48 -11.87 11.59 8.96
C ASP A 48 -11.01 10.70 9.90
N PRO A 49 -9.88 10.11 9.45
CA PRO A 49 -9.16 9.11 10.24
C PRO A 49 -8.47 9.70 11.46
N MET A 50 -8.82 9.22 12.65
CA MET A 50 -8.08 9.48 13.88
C MET A 50 -6.92 8.51 14.08
N LEU A 51 -5.71 9.05 14.21
CA LEU A 51 -4.49 8.24 14.30
C LEU A 51 -3.83 8.40 15.66
N ILE A 52 -3.38 7.30 16.26
CA ILE A 52 -2.50 7.36 17.43
C ILE A 52 -1.07 7.43 16.94
N ILE A 53 -0.41 8.55 17.23
CA ILE A 53 0.98 8.80 16.88
C ILE A 53 1.83 8.86 18.15
N HIS A 54 3.14 8.84 17.97
CA HIS A 54 4.07 8.92 19.09
C HIS A 54 5.33 9.69 18.69
N ARG A 55 6.04 10.22 19.69
CA ARG A 55 7.31 10.92 19.53
C ARG A 55 8.28 10.51 20.63
N TRP A 56 9.56 10.42 20.30
CA TRP A 56 10.63 10.09 21.22
C TRP A 56 11.41 11.33 21.59
N VAL A 57 11.53 11.64 22.88
CA VAL A 57 12.33 12.76 23.39
C VAL A 57 13.55 12.21 24.10
N ARG A 58 14.76 12.53 23.62
CA ARG A 58 16.02 12.04 24.21
C ARG A 58 16.41 12.87 25.42
N GLU A 59 16.60 12.22 26.56
CA GLU A 59 17.08 12.85 27.78
C GLU A 59 18.62 12.75 27.89
N PRO A 60 19.35 13.85 28.21
CA PRO A 60 18.89 15.21 28.54
C PRO A 60 18.94 16.19 27.35
N SER A 61 19.18 15.71 26.12
CA SER A 61 19.47 16.57 24.95
C SER A 61 18.24 17.18 24.27
N ASP A 62 17.02 16.88 24.73
CA ASP A 62 15.71 17.20 24.13
C ASP A 62 15.57 16.90 22.62
N LYS A 63 16.53 16.19 22.02
CA LYS A 63 16.47 15.72 20.63
C LYS A 63 15.26 14.83 20.42
N CYS A 64 14.40 15.21 19.48
CA CYS A 64 13.16 14.51 19.18
C CYS A 64 13.28 13.60 17.95
N TYR A 65 12.57 12.48 17.97
CA TYR A 65 12.36 11.61 16.82
C TYR A 65 10.87 11.30 16.70
N GLU A 66 10.27 11.59 15.55
CA GLU A 66 8.86 11.26 15.30
C GLU A 66 8.66 9.74 15.14
N GLY A 67 7.52 9.27 15.62
CA GLY A 67 7.07 7.90 15.47
C GLY A 67 6.67 7.62 14.04
N LYS A 68 7.21 6.54 13.47
CA LYS A 68 7.08 6.25 12.04
C LYS A 68 5.74 5.62 11.64
N ARG A 69 5.04 5.01 12.60
CA ARG A 69 3.83 4.22 12.32
C ARG A 69 2.67 4.69 13.18
N PRO A 70 1.71 5.44 12.59
CA PRO A 70 0.45 5.71 13.28
C PRO A 70 -0.30 4.41 13.52
N THR A 71 -1.05 4.37 14.61
CA THR A 71 -1.94 3.26 14.97
C THR A 71 -3.38 3.70 14.74
N LEU A 72 -4.10 2.98 13.86
CA LEU A 72 -5.52 3.15 13.57
C LEU A 72 -6.40 2.59 14.70
N LEU A 73 -7.55 3.21 14.92
CA LEU A 73 -8.62 2.67 15.76
C LEU A 73 -9.50 1.71 14.94
N ASN A 74 -9.14 0.43 14.94
CA ASN A 74 -9.75 -0.62 14.10
C ASN A 74 -11.27 -0.85 14.27
N LYS A 75 -11.91 -0.27 15.29
CA LYS A 75 -13.38 -0.27 15.48
C LYS A 75 -13.79 1.11 16.04
N PRO A 76 -14.95 1.69 15.72
CA PRO A 76 -15.39 2.93 16.35
C PRO A 76 -15.46 2.80 17.87
N LEU A 77 -14.95 3.78 18.62
CA LEU A 77 -14.94 3.88 20.08
C LEU A 77 -16.12 4.75 20.54
N GLN A 78 -17.13 4.10 21.11
CA GLN A 78 -18.39 4.76 21.50
C GLN A 78 -18.19 5.74 22.66
N THR A 79 -19.09 6.69 22.82
CA THR A 79 -19.09 7.64 23.95
C THR A 79 -19.09 6.88 25.29
N GLY A 80 -18.16 7.24 26.17
CA GLY A 80 -17.97 6.60 27.48
C GLY A 80 -17.21 5.28 27.44
N GLU A 81 -16.99 4.69 26.25
CA GLU A 81 -16.29 3.42 26.09
C GLU A 81 -14.82 3.56 26.49
N SER A 82 -14.31 2.55 27.19
CA SER A 82 -12.88 2.37 27.44
C SER A 82 -12.39 1.17 26.67
N ARG A 83 -11.29 1.34 25.95
CA ARG A 83 -10.69 0.28 25.14
C ARG A 83 -9.19 0.23 25.35
N LYS A 84 -8.67 -0.98 25.39
CA LYS A 84 -7.24 -1.22 25.26
C LYS A 84 -6.90 -1.28 23.77
N LEU A 85 -5.92 -0.49 23.35
CA LEU A 85 -5.32 -0.44 22.03
C LEU A 85 -3.90 -0.96 22.08
N VAL A 86 -3.37 -1.30 20.91
CA VAL A 86 -1.93 -1.59 20.73
C VAL A 86 -1.31 -0.50 19.90
N VAL A 87 -0.34 0.22 20.47
CA VAL A 87 0.47 1.19 19.74
C VAL A 87 1.73 0.52 19.23
N TYR A 88 2.02 0.71 17.94
CA TYR A 88 3.28 0.30 17.35
C TYR A 88 4.31 1.38 17.57
N ILE A 89 5.47 0.99 18.06
CA ILE A 89 6.60 1.87 18.28
C ILE A 89 7.85 1.25 17.70
N GLU A 90 8.72 2.09 17.16
CA GLU A 90 10.06 1.71 16.75
C GLU A 90 11.06 2.56 17.52
N SER A 91 12.07 1.94 18.13
CA SER A 91 13.05 2.69 18.90
C SER A 91 13.92 3.58 18.00
N PRO A 92 14.36 4.76 18.50
CA PRO A 92 15.30 5.63 17.82
C PRO A 92 16.61 4.95 17.40
N PRO A 93 17.32 5.49 16.39
CA PRO A 93 18.56 4.93 15.87
C PRO A 93 19.77 5.09 16.79
N GLU A 94 19.62 5.76 17.95
CA GLU A 94 20.71 6.10 18.85
C GLU A 94 20.51 5.53 20.26
N GLU A 95 21.60 5.09 20.90
CA GLU A 95 21.57 4.71 22.30
C GLU A 95 21.24 5.91 23.21
N GLY A 96 20.45 5.67 24.24
CA GLY A 96 20.09 6.72 25.18
C GLY A 96 18.93 6.38 26.09
N LYS A 97 18.61 7.35 26.93
CA LYS A 97 17.38 7.39 27.72
C LYS A 97 16.38 8.28 27.00
N TYR A 98 15.14 7.84 26.92
CA TYR A 98 14.07 8.52 26.20
C TYR A 98 12.80 8.58 27.04
N CYS A 99 12.03 9.65 26.82
CA CYS A 99 10.60 9.68 27.04
C CYS A 99 9.90 9.35 25.71
N LEU A 100 8.84 8.56 25.77
CA LEU A 100 7.97 8.28 24.63
C LEU A 100 6.63 8.95 24.89
N ASP A 101 6.32 9.98 24.11
CA ASP A 101 5.06 10.70 24.16
C ASP A 101 4.12 10.08 23.15
N ILE A 102 2.88 9.77 23.54
CA ILE A 102 1.85 9.16 22.68
C ILE A 102 0.63 10.09 22.69
N THR A 103 0.12 10.43 21.52
CA THR A 103 -1.03 11.34 21.37
C THR A 103 -1.99 10.86 20.27
N ILE A 104 -3.15 11.49 20.18
CA ILE A 104 -4.08 11.31 19.06
C ILE A 104 -3.96 12.48 18.10
N LEU A 105 -3.82 12.17 16.82
CA LEU A 105 -3.84 13.10 15.71
C LEU A 105 -5.20 13.05 15.02
N TYR A 106 -5.84 14.20 14.88
CA TYR A 106 -6.97 14.41 13.98
C TYR A 106 -6.46 15.06 12.70
N ASP A 107 -6.86 14.50 11.57
CA ASP A 107 -6.56 14.89 10.18
C ASP A 107 -5.50 16.00 9.96
N GLY A 108 -4.31 15.62 9.51
CA GLY A 108 -3.25 16.52 9.03
C GLY A 108 -2.64 17.50 10.04
N CYS A 109 -3.12 17.54 11.29
CA CYS A 109 -2.58 18.40 12.35
C CYS A 109 -1.16 17.97 12.75
N ARG A 110 -0.35 18.88 13.31
CA ARG A 110 0.97 18.53 13.86
C ARG A 110 0.86 18.04 15.30
N PHE A 111 1.89 17.34 15.77
CA PHE A 111 1.99 16.92 17.17
C PHE A 111 1.87 18.12 18.12
N GLU A 112 2.42 19.27 17.73
CA GLU A 112 2.37 20.53 18.50
C GLU A 112 0.97 21.15 18.58
N ASP A 113 0.06 20.79 17.67
CA ASP A 113 -1.31 21.30 17.65
C ASP A 113 -2.24 20.50 18.59
N CYS A 114 -1.73 19.42 19.20
CA CYS A 114 -2.47 18.55 20.09
C CYS A 114 -2.44 19.06 21.54
N SER A 115 -3.60 19.07 22.22
CA SER A 115 -3.66 19.45 23.64
C SER A 115 -2.85 18.49 24.52
N PRO A 116 -2.10 18.98 25.53
CA PRO A 116 -1.38 18.14 26.49
C PRO A 116 -2.28 17.12 27.19
N GLU A 117 -3.57 17.43 27.37
CA GLU A 117 -4.56 16.55 28.01
C GLU A 117 -4.88 15.29 27.21
N ILE A 118 -4.60 15.32 25.89
CA ILE A 118 -4.81 14.23 24.93
C ILE A 118 -3.53 13.39 24.78
N SER A 119 -2.54 13.54 25.66
CA SER A 119 -1.26 12.82 25.56
C SER A 119 -0.99 11.91 26.76
N THR A 120 -0.14 10.90 26.56
CA THR A 120 0.37 10.06 27.65
C THR A 120 1.86 9.78 27.43
N ASN A 121 2.64 9.81 28.50
CA ASN A 121 4.09 9.74 28.44
C ASN A 121 4.61 8.47 29.13
N LEU A 122 5.45 7.72 28.41
CA LEU A 122 6.20 6.61 28.95
C LEU A 122 7.62 7.05 29.27
N ASN A 123 7.87 7.28 30.55
CA ASN A 123 9.17 7.71 31.05
C ASN A 123 10.17 6.54 31.20
N ASN A 124 11.46 6.89 31.19
CA ASN A 124 12.59 5.97 31.43
C ASN A 124 12.65 4.80 30.43
N VAL A 125 12.41 5.09 29.15
CA VAL A 125 12.72 4.13 28.08
C VAL A 125 14.23 4.12 27.84
N ARG A 126 14.84 2.94 27.79
CA ARG A 126 16.28 2.79 27.52
C ARG A 126 16.49 2.07 26.19
N VAL A 127 17.16 2.73 25.27
CA VAL A 127 17.55 2.18 23.98
C VAL A 127 19.03 1.84 24.02
N SER A 128 19.38 0.61 23.64
CA SER A 128 20.76 0.12 23.61
C SER A 128 21.03 -0.72 22.37
N TYR A 129 22.30 -0.92 22.01
CA TYR A 129 22.71 -1.72 20.86
C TYR A 129 22.42 -3.21 21.07
N ALA A 130 22.65 -3.71 22.28
CA ALA A 130 22.39 -5.09 22.63
C ALA A 130 20.96 -5.27 23.13
N GLN A 131 20.25 -6.29 22.65
CA GLN A 131 18.99 -6.71 23.25
C GLN A 131 19.22 -7.05 24.73
N LYS A 132 18.50 -6.43 25.67
CA LYS A 132 18.66 -6.65 27.11
C LYS A 132 17.54 -7.48 27.73
N ARG A 133 16.40 -7.65 27.04
CA ARG A 133 15.28 -8.45 27.54
C ARG A 133 15.55 -9.94 27.33
N ILE A 134 15.44 -10.73 28.41
CA ILE A 134 15.84 -12.14 28.43
C ILE A 134 15.03 -13.01 27.46
N HIS A 135 13.74 -12.74 27.31
CA HIS A 135 12.85 -13.49 26.44
C HIS A 135 13.03 -13.07 24.98
N ALA A 136 13.21 -11.78 24.69
CA ALA A 136 13.64 -11.32 23.36
C ALA A 136 14.96 -11.97 22.90
N LYS A 137 15.97 -12.08 23.77
CA LYS A 137 17.22 -12.82 23.46
C LYS A 137 16.96 -14.29 23.16
N SER A 138 16.08 -14.92 23.93
CA SER A 138 15.74 -16.34 23.77
C SER A 138 15.01 -16.59 22.45
N TYR A 139 14.11 -15.67 22.07
CA TYR A 139 13.44 -15.63 20.78
C TYR A 139 14.44 -15.56 19.62
N GLU A 140 15.36 -14.59 19.64
CA GLU A 140 16.38 -14.44 18.58
C GLU A 140 17.31 -15.66 18.47
N SER A 141 17.70 -16.24 19.61
CA SER A 141 18.54 -17.44 19.66
C SER A 141 17.82 -18.69 19.12
N ALA A 142 16.53 -18.83 19.40
CA ALA A 142 15.72 -19.93 18.92
C ALA A 142 15.48 -19.83 17.40
N LEU A 143 15.21 -18.63 16.87
CA LEU A 143 15.08 -18.38 15.43
C LEU A 143 16.36 -18.76 14.68
N LYS A 144 17.53 -18.31 15.16
CA LYS A 144 18.83 -18.66 14.56
C LYS A 144 19.11 -20.16 14.50
N LYS A 145 18.42 -20.95 15.33
CA LYS A 145 18.54 -22.42 15.39
C LYS A 145 17.39 -23.13 14.65
N GLY A 146 16.50 -22.41 13.98
CA GLY A 146 15.32 -22.96 13.30
C GLY A 146 14.26 -23.53 14.26
N LYS A 147 14.29 -23.19 15.56
CA LYS A 147 13.36 -23.75 16.56
C LYS A 147 12.13 -22.85 16.72
N ILE A 148 11.23 -22.90 15.75
CA ILE A 148 10.09 -21.97 15.62
C ILE A 148 9.13 -22.00 16.82
N ASP A 149 8.79 -23.18 17.37
CA ASP A 149 7.91 -23.27 18.55
C ASP A 149 8.52 -22.62 19.80
N ILE A 150 9.83 -22.81 19.99
CA ILE A 150 10.58 -22.21 21.10
C ILE A 150 10.66 -20.69 20.88
N ALA A 151 10.90 -20.25 19.65
CA ALA A 151 10.92 -18.83 19.29
C ALA A 151 9.56 -18.18 19.56
N THR A 152 8.47 -18.78 19.09
CA THR A 152 7.09 -18.33 19.32
C THR A 152 6.78 -18.23 20.81
N SER A 153 7.11 -19.28 21.57
CA SER A 153 6.91 -19.31 23.03
C SER A 153 7.71 -18.21 23.75
N ALA A 154 8.97 -17.99 23.35
CA ALA A 154 9.82 -16.95 23.92
C ALA A 154 9.33 -15.55 23.55
N PHE A 155 8.88 -15.35 22.30
CA PHE A 155 8.28 -14.11 21.84
C PHE A 155 7.04 -13.77 22.66
N ILE A 156 6.08 -14.70 22.79
CA ILE A 156 4.86 -14.50 23.60
C ILE A 156 5.22 -14.17 25.05
N LYS A 157 6.23 -14.84 25.64
CA LYS A 157 6.70 -14.52 27.00
C LYS A 157 7.29 -13.12 27.10
N ASP A 158 8.00 -12.64 26.09
CA ASP A 158 8.51 -11.25 26.04
C ASP A 158 7.35 -10.26 25.98
N ARG A 159 6.38 -10.49 25.07
CA ARG A 159 5.22 -9.61 24.87
C ARG A 159 4.31 -9.55 26.10
N LYS A 160 4.08 -10.68 26.78
CA LYS A 160 3.34 -10.70 28.05
C LYS A 160 3.96 -9.80 29.12
N ARG A 161 5.30 -9.74 29.19
CA ARG A 161 6.00 -8.84 30.13
C ARG A 161 5.90 -7.36 29.75
N LEU A 162 5.59 -7.06 28.49
CA LEU A 162 5.34 -5.71 28.00
C LEU A 162 3.87 -5.28 28.16
N GLY A 163 3.03 -6.05 28.87
CA GLY A 163 1.62 -5.72 29.08
C GLY A 163 0.77 -5.82 27.80
N SER A 164 1.34 -6.32 26.70
CA SER A 164 0.71 -6.49 25.40
C SER A 164 -0.27 -7.68 25.36
N TYR A 165 -0.95 -7.96 26.48
CA TYR A 165 -1.97 -8.99 26.69
C TYR A 165 -3.22 -8.74 25.83
N PHE A 166 -3.08 -8.64 24.51
CA PHE A 166 -4.18 -9.07 23.66
C PHE A 166 -4.30 -10.59 23.80
N SER A 167 -5.23 -11.18 23.07
CA SER A 167 -5.32 -12.61 22.79
C SER A 167 -4.05 -13.16 22.10
N ASP A 168 -2.87 -12.95 22.68
CA ASP A 168 -1.54 -13.45 22.28
C ASP A 168 -1.50 -14.99 22.24
N THR A 169 -2.61 -15.67 22.55
CA THR A 169 -2.82 -17.09 22.26
C THR A 169 -2.74 -17.40 20.76
N ASN A 170 -2.93 -16.40 19.88
CA ASN A 170 -2.95 -16.59 18.42
C ASN A 170 -1.77 -15.91 17.70
N THR A 171 -0.68 -15.60 18.41
CA THR A 171 0.57 -15.20 17.73
C THR A 171 1.28 -16.44 17.20
N CYS A 172 1.52 -16.45 15.89
CA CYS A 172 2.25 -17.51 15.21
C CYS A 172 3.48 -16.91 14.52
N ILE A 173 4.56 -17.66 14.47
CA ILE A 173 5.76 -17.28 13.73
C ILE A 173 5.97 -18.31 12.64
N PHE A 174 6.19 -17.83 11.42
CA PHE A 174 6.39 -18.67 10.25
C PHE A 174 7.73 -18.33 9.61
N THR A 175 8.39 -19.34 9.05
CA THR A 175 9.43 -19.15 8.04
C THR A 175 8.78 -18.85 6.70
N ILE A 176 9.42 -18.01 5.91
CA ILE A 176 8.93 -17.64 4.58
C ILE A 176 9.51 -18.60 3.54
N LYS A 177 8.66 -19.11 2.66
CA LYS A 177 9.03 -19.91 1.49
C LYS A 177 8.37 -19.36 0.22
N GLY A 178 8.91 -19.76 -0.93
CA GLY A 178 8.29 -19.45 -2.22
C GLY A 178 7.23 -20.49 -2.58
N VAL A 179 6.19 -20.07 -3.32
CA VAL A 179 5.10 -20.96 -3.75
C VAL A 179 5.64 -22.12 -4.60
N LYS A 180 6.58 -21.84 -5.50
CA LYS A 180 7.23 -22.83 -6.36
C LYS A 180 7.99 -23.90 -5.58
N GLU A 181 8.80 -23.46 -4.61
CA GLU A 181 9.57 -24.36 -3.75
C GLU A 181 8.64 -25.26 -2.95
N TRP A 182 7.61 -24.67 -2.33
CA TRP A 182 6.63 -25.42 -1.56
C TRP A 182 5.88 -26.46 -2.39
N CYS A 183 5.37 -26.07 -3.56
CA CYS A 183 4.66 -26.99 -4.44
C CYS A 183 5.55 -28.17 -4.86
N LYS A 184 6.82 -27.90 -5.17
CA LYS A 184 7.80 -28.94 -5.48
C LYS A 184 8.04 -29.89 -4.29
N ASP A 185 8.25 -29.35 -3.10
CA ASP A 185 8.52 -30.12 -1.88
C ASP A 185 7.32 -31.02 -1.51
N GLN A 186 6.09 -30.53 -1.70
CA GLN A 186 4.85 -31.24 -1.36
C GLN A 186 4.27 -32.07 -2.51
N GLY A 187 4.89 -32.06 -3.70
CA GLY A 187 4.36 -32.73 -4.89
C GLY A 187 3.01 -32.17 -5.36
N LEU A 188 2.78 -30.86 -5.21
CA LEU A 188 1.56 -30.16 -5.61
C LEU A 188 1.68 -29.57 -7.03
N PRO A 189 0.56 -29.37 -7.75
CA PRO A 189 0.57 -28.77 -9.07
C PRO A 189 1.13 -27.35 -9.09
N TYR A 190 2.10 -27.11 -9.99
CA TYR A 190 2.69 -25.82 -10.26
C TYR A 190 3.01 -25.71 -11.75
N TYR A 191 2.36 -24.77 -12.43
CA TYR A 191 2.47 -24.58 -13.87
C TYR A 191 3.14 -23.25 -14.18
N THR A 192 4.39 -23.28 -14.63
CA THR A 192 5.06 -22.09 -15.17
C THR A 192 4.47 -21.76 -16.56
N VAL A 193 3.80 -20.62 -16.68
CA VAL A 193 3.22 -20.11 -17.93
C VAL A 193 4.24 -19.27 -18.71
N LYS A 194 4.95 -18.38 -18.01
CA LYS A 194 6.10 -17.62 -18.54
C LYS A 194 7.18 -17.60 -17.47
N LYS A 195 8.42 -17.84 -17.87
CA LYS A 195 9.58 -17.71 -16.99
C LYS A 195 9.80 -16.23 -16.63
N GLU A 196 10.55 -16.00 -15.56
CA GLU A 196 11.11 -14.68 -15.27
C GLU A 196 11.95 -14.19 -16.46
N ILE A 197 11.87 -12.89 -16.77
CA ILE A 197 12.57 -12.28 -17.91
C ILE A 197 13.11 -10.92 -17.47
N PRO A 198 14.39 -10.59 -17.79
CA PRO A 198 14.90 -9.25 -17.58
C PRO A 198 14.20 -8.25 -18.52
N MET A 199 13.81 -7.10 -17.98
CA MET A 199 13.20 -6.03 -18.74
C MET A 199 14.04 -4.76 -18.60
N ASN A 200 14.43 -4.20 -19.76
CA ASN A 200 15.11 -2.91 -19.80
C ASN A 200 14.10 -1.79 -19.58
N ILE A 201 14.39 -0.98 -18.57
CA ILE A 201 13.76 0.30 -18.31
C ILE A 201 14.80 1.36 -18.72
N LEU A 202 14.69 1.90 -19.92
CA LEU A 202 15.49 3.08 -20.30
C LEU A 202 15.22 4.20 -19.29
N GLY A 203 16.27 4.89 -18.85
CA GLY A 203 16.16 6.12 -18.06
C GLY A 203 15.28 7.17 -18.75
N LYS A 204 14.82 8.15 -17.97
CA LYS A 204 14.03 9.27 -18.51
C LYS A 204 14.89 10.10 -19.45
N ASP A 205 14.29 10.56 -20.54
CA ASP A 205 14.70 11.82 -21.16
C ASP A 205 14.12 12.96 -20.31
N ASN A 206 14.80 13.28 -19.20
CA ASN A 206 14.50 14.47 -18.42
C ASN A 206 15.43 15.59 -18.92
N PRO A 207 14.93 16.72 -19.46
CA PRO A 207 15.79 17.80 -19.93
C PRO A 207 16.66 18.43 -18.82
N ASP A 208 16.26 18.33 -17.55
CA ASP A 208 16.97 18.93 -16.41
C ASP A 208 17.87 17.95 -15.64
N ILE A 209 17.84 16.66 -15.99
CA ILE A 209 18.84 15.69 -15.55
C ILE A 209 19.58 15.30 -16.81
N VAL A 210 20.83 15.77 -16.96
CA VAL A 210 21.81 15.31 -17.97
C VAL A 210 21.43 13.90 -18.41
N HIS A 211 21.01 13.72 -19.68
CA HIS A 211 20.62 12.44 -20.27
C HIS A 211 21.33 11.32 -19.53
N ASP A 212 20.68 10.69 -18.55
CA ASP A 212 21.31 9.56 -17.88
C ASP A 212 21.08 8.41 -18.85
N PRO A 213 22.07 8.03 -19.67
CA PRO A 213 21.89 7.01 -20.68
C PRO A 213 21.79 5.63 -20.00
N SER A 214 21.78 5.57 -18.66
CA SER A 214 21.66 4.35 -17.89
C SER A 214 20.36 3.65 -18.25
N SER A 215 20.51 2.56 -19.00
CA SER A 215 19.52 1.51 -19.09
C SER A 215 19.39 0.91 -17.68
N TRP A 216 18.32 1.23 -16.99
CA TRP A 216 17.93 0.49 -15.80
C TRP A 216 17.42 -0.88 -16.26
N SER A 217 17.63 -1.90 -15.45
CA SER A 217 17.03 -3.22 -15.67
C SER A 217 16.26 -3.63 -14.44
N THR A 218 15.07 -4.20 -14.68
CA THR A 218 14.29 -4.90 -13.68
C THR A 218 14.05 -6.34 -14.14
N THR A 219 13.45 -7.15 -13.30
CA THR A 219 13.08 -8.53 -13.63
C THR A 219 11.56 -8.64 -13.56
N LEU A 220 10.94 -9.03 -14.67
CA LEU A 220 9.53 -9.41 -14.64
C LEU A 220 9.40 -10.74 -13.87
N PRO A 221 8.43 -10.84 -12.95
CA PRO A 221 8.24 -12.06 -12.17
C PRO A 221 7.86 -13.24 -13.07
N GLU A 222 8.18 -14.46 -12.61
CA GLU A 222 7.66 -15.69 -13.24
C GLU A 222 6.13 -15.69 -13.17
N ILE A 223 5.49 -15.91 -14.33
CA ILE A 223 4.04 -16.06 -14.41
C ILE A 223 3.70 -17.54 -14.26
N TYR A 224 2.93 -17.88 -13.23
CA TYR A 224 2.58 -19.26 -12.91
C TYR A 224 1.13 -19.39 -12.42
N LEU A 225 0.63 -20.63 -12.42
CA LEU A 225 -0.56 -21.02 -11.68
C LEU A 225 -0.21 -22.19 -10.76
N ALA A 226 -0.57 -22.08 -9.48
CA ALA A 226 -0.30 -23.10 -8.48
C ALA A 226 -1.60 -23.60 -7.82
N GLU A 227 -1.61 -24.85 -7.39
CA GLU A 227 -2.64 -25.40 -6.53
C GLU A 227 -2.08 -25.76 -5.16
N LEU A 228 -2.72 -25.23 -4.13
CA LEU A 228 -2.36 -25.47 -2.74
C LEU A 228 -3.51 -26.17 -2.01
N LYS A 229 -3.17 -26.90 -0.96
CA LYS A 229 -4.13 -27.63 -0.12
C LYS A 229 -4.11 -27.09 1.31
N ASP A 230 -5.28 -27.03 1.93
CA ASP A 230 -5.48 -26.67 3.34
C ASP A 230 -4.73 -25.39 3.74
N VAL A 231 -4.97 -24.32 2.99
CA VAL A 231 -4.30 -23.02 3.17
C VAL A 231 -5.15 -22.11 4.04
N SER A 232 -4.57 -21.59 5.11
CA SER A 232 -5.16 -20.47 5.82
C SER A 232 -4.80 -19.16 5.11
N ILE A 233 -5.81 -18.35 4.78
CA ILE A 233 -5.67 -17.00 4.24
C ILE A 233 -6.20 -15.98 5.25
N ILE A 234 -5.86 -14.71 5.04
CA ILE A 234 -6.39 -13.59 5.82
C ILE A 234 -6.85 -12.51 4.83
N GLY A 235 -8.11 -12.06 4.94
CA GLY A 235 -8.63 -11.02 4.05
C GLY A 235 -7.77 -9.75 4.10
N GLY A 236 -7.52 -9.14 2.94
CA GLY A 236 -6.67 -7.96 2.80
C GLY A 236 -5.15 -8.19 2.95
N HIS A 237 -4.69 -9.44 3.05
CA HIS A 237 -3.28 -9.77 3.26
C HIS A 237 -2.73 -10.75 2.20
N ASN A 238 -1.43 -10.65 1.92
CA ASN A 238 -0.78 -11.43 0.85
C ASN A 238 -0.27 -12.83 1.27
N PRO A 239 0.34 -13.02 2.45
CA PRO A 239 0.92 -14.32 2.78
C PRO A 239 -0.11 -15.44 2.85
N LEU A 240 0.29 -16.63 2.41
CA LEU A 240 -0.52 -17.85 2.45
C LEU A 240 0.05 -18.80 3.51
N PHE A 241 -0.74 -19.18 4.52
CA PHE A 241 -0.27 -20.03 5.62
C PHE A 241 -0.61 -21.49 5.32
N VAL A 242 0.41 -22.29 5.02
CA VAL A 242 0.26 -23.66 4.49
C VAL A 242 0.46 -24.76 5.54
N ASP A 243 1.04 -24.40 6.69
CA ASP A 243 1.07 -25.25 7.88
C ASP A 243 1.25 -24.38 9.15
N THR A 244 1.68 -24.96 10.26
CA THR A 244 1.89 -24.26 11.55
C THR A 244 3.14 -23.39 11.61
N HIS A 245 4.06 -23.52 10.66
CA HIS A 245 5.42 -22.96 10.70
C HIS A 245 5.88 -22.33 9.38
N VAL A 246 5.16 -22.49 8.28
CA VAL A 246 5.50 -22.02 6.95
C VAL A 246 4.41 -21.12 6.38
N ALA A 247 4.85 -20.00 5.83
CA ALA A 247 4.02 -19.13 5.03
C ALA A 247 4.67 -18.90 3.66
N LEU A 248 3.84 -18.88 2.62
CA LEU A 248 4.28 -18.59 1.26
C LEU A 248 4.13 -17.10 0.98
N TYR A 249 5.22 -16.48 0.54
CA TYR A 249 5.22 -15.05 0.19
C TYR A 249 6.32 -14.71 -0.82
N ASP A 250 6.01 -14.87 -2.11
CA ASP A 250 6.99 -14.66 -3.19
C ASP A 250 7.51 -13.22 -3.25
N GLU A 251 6.66 -12.22 -3.00
CA GLU A 251 7.05 -10.82 -3.08
C GLU A 251 8.09 -10.46 -2.01
N TYR A 252 7.97 -11.02 -0.81
CA TYR A 252 8.99 -10.85 0.22
C TYR A 252 10.35 -11.40 -0.23
N LEU A 253 10.35 -12.48 -1.02
CA LEU A 253 11.55 -13.16 -1.50
C LEU A 253 12.22 -12.45 -2.69
N HIS A 254 11.73 -11.27 -3.10
CA HIS A 254 12.38 -10.44 -4.12
C HIS A 254 13.87 -10.21 -3.81
N HIS A 255 14.74 -10.23 -4.83
CA HIS A 255 16.21 -10.13 -4.65
C HIS A 255 16.64 -8.80 -4.01
N ARG A 256 15.83 -7.76 -4.14
CA ARG A 256 16.03 -6.43 -3.50
C ARG A 256 15.23 -6.21 -2.21
N ARG A 257 14.75 -7.28 -1.57
CA ARG A 257 13.88 -7.19 -0.37
C ARG A 257 14.41 -6.31 0.76
N GLU A 258 15.73 -6.14 0.86
CA GLU A 258 16.34 -5.27 1.87
C GLU A 258 16.02 -3.77 1.70
N LYS A 259 15.56 -3.35 0.51
CA LYS A 259 15.13 -1.98 0.23
C LYS A 259 13.70 -1.69 0.70
N PHE A 260 12.87 -2.72 0.83
CA PHE A 260 11.43 -2.55 0.94
C PHE A 260 10.95 -2.82 2.38
N ASP A 261 9.92 -2.08 2.78
CA ASP A 261 9.16 -2.35 3.98
C ASP A 261 7.92 -3.16 3.58
N TYR A 262 7.86 -4.40 4.03
CA TYR A 262 6.75 -5.30 3.73
C TYR A 262 5.72 -5.35 4.84
N THR A 263 5.92 -4.63 5.95
CA THR A 263 4.93 -4.65 7.03
C THR A 263 3.61 -4.12 6.51
N GLN A 264 2.57 -4.94 6.64
CA GLN A 264 1.27 -4.61 6.09
C GLN A 264 0.53 -3.75 7.12
N ASN A 265 0.06 -2.57 6.69
CA ASN A 265 -0.79 -1.69 7.49
C ASN A 265 -2.08 -2.43 7.81
N GLY A 266 -2.08 -3.06 8.98
CA GLY A 266 -2.95 -4.18 9.30
C GLY A 266 -2.20 -5.09 10.26
N TYR A 267 -2.48 -4.91 11.55
CA TYR A 267 -1.91 -5.42 12.80
C TYR A 267 -1.32 -6.84 12.88
N GLN A 268 -1.36 -7.59 11.79
CA GLN A 268 -1.16 -9.01 11.74
C GLN A 268 0.25 -9.37 11.35
N ILE A 269 0.87 -8.81 10.31
CA ILE A 269 2.14 -9.33 9.76
C ILE A 269 3.34 -8.42 10.05
N LEU A 270 4.31 -8.93 10.80
CA LEU A 270 5.61 -8.30 11.07
C LEU A 270 6.76 -9.17 10.59
N TYR A 271 7.85 -8.57 10.13
CA TYR A 271 9.03 -9.31 9.68
C TYR A 271 10.08 -9.39 10.76
N GLY A 272 10.57 -10.61 10.97
CA GLY A 272 11.57 -10.94 11.97
C GLY A 272 12.91 -11.34 11.34
N PRO A 273 13.94 -11.53 12.19
CA PRO A 273 15.22 -12.06 11.75
C PRO A 273 15.08 -13.39 11.00
N GLY A 274 15.93 -13.60 9.98
CA GLY A 274 16.05 -14.88 9.27
C GLY A 274 14.85 -15.24 8.40
N ASP A 275 14.34 -14.27 7.62
CA ASP A 275 13.21 -14.45 6.70
C ASP A 275 11.98 -15.09 7.39
N THR A 276 11.66 -14.57 8.58
CA THR A 276 10.48 -14.98 9.33
C THR A 276 9.41 -13.90 9.31
N LEU A 277 8.16 -14.33 9.40
CA LEU A 277 7.04 -13.45 9.64
C LEU A 277 6.34 -13.84 10.94
N THR A 278 5.96 -12.84 11.71
CA THR A 278 5.12 -12.99 12.89
C THR A 278 3.72 -12.56 12.51
N VAL A 279 2.74 -13.45 12.67
CA VAL A 279 1.32 -13.16 12.51
C VAL A 279 0.67 -12.99 13.87
N HIS A 280 -0.07 -11.91 14.05
CA HIS A 280 -0.98 -11.72 15.16
C HIS A 280 -2.41 -11.95 14.67
N GLY A 281 -3.04 -13.05 15.10
CA GLY A 281 -4.42 -13.33 14.72
C GLY A 281 -5.45 -12.54 15.53
N GLU A 282 -6.55 -12.14 14.88
CA GLU A 282 -7.85 -12.05 15.55
C GLU A 282 -8.49 -13.45 15.62
N GLN A 283 -9.42 -13.65 16.56
CA GLN A 283 -10.01 -14.96 16.87
C GLN A 283 -11.10 -15.41 15.88
N GLU A 284 -11.56 -14.51 15.01
CA GLU A 284 -12.67 -14.79 14.11
C GLU A 284 -12.17 -15.60 12.91
N VAL A 285 -12.56 -16.88 12.91
CA VAL A 285 -12.34 -17.82 11.82
C VAL A 285 -13.65 -17.88 11.05
N GLY A 286 -13.62 -17.41 9.81
CA GLY A 286 -14.75 -17.58 8.90
C GLY A 286 -14.95 -19.05 8.54
N GLU A 287 -16.12 -19.38 8.00
CA GLU A 287 -16.43 -20.74 7.59
C GLU A 287 -15.39 -21.29 6.59
N PRO A 288 -14.96 -22.55 6.71
CA PRO A 288 -14.03 -23.16 5.76
C PRO A 288 -14.55 -23.09 4.32
N ILE A 289 -13.68 -22.65 3.42
CA ILE A 289 -13.93 -22.56 1.98
C ILE A 289 -13.44 -23.86 1.32
N GLN A 290 -14.31 -24.52 0.57
CA GLN A 290 -13.96 -25.79 -0.08
C GLN A 290 -12.93 -25.59 -1.19
N GLU A 291 -13.16 -24.62 -2.07
CA GLU A 291 -12.18 -24.25 -3.09
C GLU A 291 -12.35 -22.78 -3.49
N GLY A 292 -11.29 -22.18 -4.04
CA GLY A 292 -11.36 -20.83 -4.60
C GLY A 292 -10.06 -20.36 -5.25
N ILE A 293 -10.18 -19.39 -6.14
CA ILE A 293 -9.05 -18.65 -6.73
C ILE A 293 -8.75 -17.44 -5.87
N PHE A 294 -7.51 -17.32 -5.40
CA PHE A 294 -7.10 -16.24 -4.51
C PHE A 294 -6.93 -14.93 -5.27
N MET A 295 -7.84 -13.97 -5.08
CA MET A 295 -7.82 -12.65 -5.71
C MET A 295 -7.99 -11.52 -4.67
N SER A 296 -7.43 -11.75 -3.48
CA SER A 296 -7.45 -10.86 -2.31
C SER A 296 -6.01 -10.51 -1.93
N GLY A 297 -5.81 -9.42 -1.20
CA GLY A 297 -4.50 -9.02 -0.70
C GLY A 297 -4.42 -7.54 -0.35
N ILE A 298 -3.21 -7.08 -0.04
CA ILE A 298 -3.00 -5.68 0.34
C ILE A 298 -3.30 -4.73 -0.82
N HIS A 299 -3.97 -3.62 -0.51
CA HIS A 299 -4.43 -2.62 -1.47
C HIS A 299 -5.35 -3.13 -2.59
N SER A 300 -5.99 -4.29 -2.43
CA SER A 300 -7.02 -4.80 -3.36
C SER A 300 -8.18 -3.81 -3.57
N SER A 301 -8.47 -2.97 -2.58
CA SER A 301 -9.47 -1.89 -2.63
C SER A 301 -8.98 -0.61 -3.32
N ASN A 302 -7.71 -0.54 -3.71
CA ASN A 302 -7.15 0.60 -4.44
C ASN A 302 -7.24 0.37 -5.96
N TYR A 303 -7.79 1.35 -6.69
CA TYR A 303 -8.03 1.23 -8.13
C TYR A 303 -6.79 0.89 -8.98
N PHE A 304 -5.62 1.47 -8.65
CA PHE A 304 -4.38 1.16 -9.37
C PHE A 304 -3.98 -0.30 -9.19
N HIS A 305 -3.89 -0.73 -7.93
CA HIS A 305 -3.45 -2.09 -7.58
C HIS A 305 -4.45 -3.13 -8.08
N TRP A 306 -5.76 -2.86 -7.93
CA TRP A 306 -6.82 -3.74 -8.42
C TRP A 306 -6.69 -4.03 -9.91
N LEU A 307 -6.52 -2.99 -10.75
CA LEU A 307 -6.37 -3.18 -12.20
C LEU A 307 -5.05 -3.86 -12.55
N VAL A 308 -3.93 -3.33 -12.05
CA VAL A 308 -2.58 -3.71 -12.50
C VAL A 308 -2.11 -5.02 -11.88
N GLU A 309 -2.39 -5.27 -10.60
CA GLU A 309 -1.87 -6.42 -9.85
C GLU A 309 -2.87 -7.57 -9.68
N TYR A 310 -4.18 -7.30 -9.57
CA TYR A 310 -5.20 -8.33 -9.31
C TYR A 310 -5.92 -8.76 -10.58
N ILE A 311 -6.64 -7.85 -11.25
CA ILE A 311 -7.43 -8.17 -12.45
C ILE A 311 -6.54 -8.66 -13.61
N SER A 312 -5.33 -8.13 -13.75
CA SER A 312 -4.41 -8.57 -14.80
C SER A 312 -4.08 -10.08 -14.74
N ARG A 313 -4.24 -10.72 -13.57
CA ARG A 313 -4.02 -12.16 -13.33
C ARG A 313 -5.02 -13.04 -14.08
N PHE A 314 -6.13 -12.50 -14.55
CA PHE A 314 -7.02 -13.23 -15.45
C PHE A 314 -6.34 -13.64 -16.75
N TRP A 315 -5.31 -12.92 -17.21
CA TRP A 315 -4.51 -13.38 -18.34
C TRP A 315 -3.92 -14.78 -18.10
N THR A 316 -3.45 -15.03 -16.87
CA THR A 316 -2.93 -16.33 -16.44
C THR A 316 -4.05 -17.36 -16.38
N LEU A 317 -5.20 -17.01 -15.79
CA LEU A 317 -6.37 -17.90 -15.68
C LEU A 317 -6.93 -18.30 -17.05
N ASP A 318 -6.89 -17.40 -18.04
CA ASP A 318 -7.34 -17.67 -19.40
C ASP A 318 -6.52 -18.77 -20.10
N GLN A 319 -5.32 -19.08 -19.59
CA GLN A 319 -4.51 -20.20 -20.09
C GLN A 319 -4.98 -21.55 -19.56
N PHE A 320 -5.91 -21.57 -18.60
CA PHE A 320 -6.43 -22.78 -17.96
C PHE A 320 -7.98 -22.75 -17.86
N PRO A 321 -8.69 -22.93 -18.99
CA PRO A 321 -10.16 -22.89 -19.03
C PRO A 321 -10.85 -23.88 -18.07
N GLU A 322 -10.19 -24.97 -17.70
CA GLU A 322 -10.67 -25.97 -16.75
C GLU A 322 -10.92 -25.39 -15.34
N TYR A 323 -10.27 -24.28 -14.98
CA TYR A 323 -10.53 -23.57 -13.71
C TYR A 323 -11.72 -22.61 -13.81
N GLY A 324 -12.45 -22.58 -14.93
CA GLY A 324 -13.58 -21.69 -15.22
C GLY A 324 -14.70 -21.71 -14.18
N HIS A 325 -14.92 -22.87 -13.54
CA HIS A 325 -16.00 -23.11 -12.57
C HIS A 325 -15.65 -22.69 -11.13
N ILE A 326 -14.38 -22.44 -10.84
CA ILE A 326 -13.91 -22.21 -9.47
C ILE A 326 -14.27 -20.79 -9.02
N PRO A 327 -14.81 -20.62 -7.79
CA PRO A 327 -15.18 -19.31 -7.27
C PRO A 327 -13.97 -18.40 -7.04
N LEU A 328 -14.19 -17.09 -7.06
CA LEU A 328 -13.18 -16.07 -6.75
C LEU A 328 -13.27 -15.69 -5.28
N ILE A 329 -12.13 -15.68 -4.60
CA ILE A 329 -12.00 -15.14 -3.24
C ILE A 329 -11.50 -13.70 -3.36
N ILE A 330 -12.32 -12.73 -2.97
CA ILE A 330 -12.02 -11.28 -3.00
C ILE A 330 -12.40 -10.64 -1.66
N ASP A 331 -11.88 -9.45 -1.38
CA ASP A 331 -12.26 -8.74 -0.16
C ASP A 331 -13.74 -8.31 -0.15
N GLN A 332 -14.38 -8.45 1.01
CA GLN A 332 -15.73 -7.94 1.28
C GLN A 332 -15.65 -6.40 1.29
N ASP A 333 -16.55 -5.72 0.58
CA ASP A 333 -16.63 -4.23 0.50
C ASP A 333 -15.70 -3.54 -0.53
N LEU A 334 -15.42 -4.20 -1.67
CA LEU A 334 -14.82 -3.52 -2.82
C LEU A 334 -15.79 -2.48 -3.42
N HIS A 335 -15.25 -1.32 -3.83
CA HIS A 335 -16.01 -0.27 -4.50
C HIS A 335 -16.66 -0.79 -5.81
N PRO A 336 -17.88 -0.36 -6.18
CA PRO A 336 -18.58 -0.82 -7.39
C PRO A 336 -17.74 -0.78 -8.67
N ASN A 337 -16.97 0.30 -8.90
CA ASN A 337 -16.05 0.38 -10.05
C ASN A 337 -15.01 -0.77 -10.12
N LEU A 338 -14.59 -1.33 -8.98
CA LEU A 338 -13.68 -2.48 -8.95
C LEU A 338 -14.39 -3.76 -9.39
N LEU A 339 -15.66 -3.93 -8.99
CA LEU A 339 -16.50 -5.05 -9.41
C LEU A 339 -16.86 -4.95 -10.90
N GLU A 340 -17.19 -3.76 -11.40
CA GLU A 340 -17.40 -3.56 -12.85
C GLU A 340 -16.14 -3.85 -13.69
N ALA A 341 -14.96 -3.46 -13.19
CA ALA A 341 -13.70 -3.79 -13.83
C ALA A 341 -13.46 -5.31 -13.87
N LEU A 342 -13.84 -6.02 -12.79
CA LEU A 342 -13.78 -7.47 -12.71
C LEU A 342 -14.70 -8.11 -13.75
N ASP A 343 -15.96 -7.67 -13.82
CA ASP A 343 -16.96 -8.17 -14.78
C ASP A 343 -16.54 -7.91 -16.23
N THR A 344 -15.87 -6.79 -16.50
CA THR A 344 -15.34 -6.46 -17.84
C THR A 344 -14.27 -7.46 -18.29
N VAL A 345 -13.43 -7.93 -17.37
CA VAL A 345 -12.27 -8.77 -17.67
C VAL A 345 -12.57 -10.26 -17.55
N CYS A 346 -13.46 -10.64 -16.63
CA CYS A 346 -13.82 -12.02 -16.38
C CYS A 346 -14.79 -12.52 -17.47
N SER A 347 -14.31 -13.36 -18.39
CA SER A 347 -15.15 -13.88 -19.50
C SER A 347 -16.15 -14.97 -19.12
N VAL A 348 -16.16 -15.40 -17.85
CA VAL A 348 -17.05 -16.44 -17.36
C VAL A 348 -17.71 -15.96 -16.07
N GLU A 349 -18.98 -16.29 -15.89
CA GLU A 349 -19.67 -16.00 -14.63
C GLU A 349 -19.12 -16.91 -13.53
N ARG A 350 -18.62 -16.31 -12.45
CA ARG A 350 -18.04 -17.02 -11.31
C ARG A 350 -18.75 -16.61 -10.05
N LYS A 351 -18.96 -17.57 -9.15
CA LYS A 351 -19.36 -17.27 -7.78
C LYS A 351 -18.25 -16.48 -7.09
N ILE A 352 -18.64 -15.43 -6.36
CA ILE A 352 -17.76 -14.65 -5.50
C ILE A 352 -17.88 -15.15 -4.06
N ILE A 353 -16.75 -15.33 -3.39
CA ILE A 353 -16.64 -15.59 -1.95
C ILE A 353 -15.98 -14.37 -1.32
N PRO A 354 -16.76 -13.48 -0.68
CA PRO A 354 -16.20 -12.31 0.00
C PRO A 354 -15.48 -12.75 1.29
N VAL A 355 -14.30 -12.21 1.54
CA VAL A 355 -13.55 -12.38 2.80
C VAL A 355 -13.39 -11.04 3.49
N LYS A 356 -13.62 -10.99 4.79
CA LYS A 356 -13.47 -9.72 5.53
C LYS A 356 -12.01 -9.44 5.82
N TYR A 357 -11.67 -8.16 5.77
CA TYR A 357 -10.35 -7.68 6.12
C TYR A 357 -9.93 -8.17 7.52
N GLY A 358 -8.79 -8.83 7.62
CA GLY A 358 -8.22 -9.33 8.87
C GLY A 358 -8.84 -10.61 9.43
N GLU A 359 -9.97 -11.10 8.91
CA GLU A 359 -10.52 -12.40 9.30
C GLU A 359 -9.74 -13.55 8.63
N ARG A 360 -9.62 -14.67 9.34
CA ARG A 360 -8.90 -15.86 8.86
C ARG A 360 -9.86 -16.88 8.27
N TYR A 361 -9.52 -17.44 7.12
CA TYR A 361 -10.30 -18.47 6.44
C TYR A 361 -9.42 -19.66 6.08
N LEU A 362 -9.88 -20.88 6.38
CA LEU A 362 -9.27 -22.10 5.85
C LEU A 362 -9.82 -22.36 4.45
N VAL A 363 -8.94 -22.64 3.48
CA VAL A 363 -9.30 -23.00 2.10
C VAL A 363 -8.72 -24.36 1.77
N HIS A 364 -9.58 -25.36 1.56
CA HIS A 364 -9.12 -26.74 1.31
C HIS A 364 -8.39 -26.90 -0.03
N ARG A 365 -8.86 -26.21 -1.07
CA ARG A 365 -8.18 -26.14 -2.37
C ARG A 365 -8.05 -24.69 -2.84
N LEU A 366 -6.85 -24.14 -2.77
CA LEU A 366 -6.57 -22.77 -3.17
C LEU A 366 -5.84 -22.74 -4.50
N VAL A 367 -6.39 -22.03 -5.48
CA VAL A 367 -5.75 -21.79 -6.78
C VAL A 367 -5.12 -20.41 -6.75
N VAL A 368 -3.82 -20.34 -7.06
CA VAL A 368 -3.03 -19.11 -6.97
C VAL A 368 -2.42 -18.79 -8.33
N PRO A 369 -3.05 -17.91 -9.13
CA PRO A 369 -2.37 -17.32 -10.28
C PRO A 369 -1.35 -16.30 -9.78
N SER A 370 -0.11 -16.32 -10.25
CA SER A 370 0.88 -15.34 -9.80
C SER A 370 0.57 -13.92 -10.32
N ARG A 371 1.20 -12.91 -9.73
CA ARG A 371 1.10 -11.53 -10.23
C ARG A 371 1.91 -11.34 -11.51
N LEU A 372 1.43 -10.44 -12.35
CA LEU A 372 2.13 -10.02 -13.57
C LEU A 372 3.01 -8.78 -13.35
N SER A 373 3.15 -8.35 -12.10
CA SER A 373 3.88 -7.17 -11.69
C SER A 373 4.50 -7.36 -10.31
N PHE A 374 5.50 -6.55 -10.02
CA PHE A 374 6.03 -6.32 -8.69
C PHE A 374 5.97 -4.81 -8.44
N ILE A 375 5.02 -4.36 -7.61
CA ILE A 375 4.90 -2.95 -7.22
C ILE A 375 5.43 -2.81 -5.80
N VAL A 376 6.39 -1.90 -5.61
CA VAL A 376 6.86 -1.57 -4.27
C VAL A 376 5.75 -0.84 -3.52
N GLN A 377 5.38 -1.37 -2.36
CA GLN A 377 4.46 -0.70 -1.45
C GLN A 377 5.21 0.44 -0.77
N GLU A 378 6.12 0.10 0.13
CA GLU A 378 6.90 1.08 0.87
C GLU A 378 8.40 0.76 0.87
N TYR A 379 9.19 1.81 1.05
CA TYR A 379 10.65 1.72 1.19
C TYR A 379 11.03 1.78 2.66
N ARG A 380 12.11 1.07 3.02
CA ARG A 380 12.73 1.29 4.33
C ARG A 380 13.28 2.71 4.40
N GLU A 381 13.36 3.24 5.63
CA GLU A 381 13.83 4.60 5.87
C GLU A 381 15.20 4.87 5.24
N GLY A 382 15.36 6.06 4.66
CA GLY A 382 16.60 6.50 4.01
C GLY A 382 16.87 5.85 2.65
N ILE A 383 16.04 4.90 2.21
CA ILE A 383 16.15 4.32 0.87
C ILE A 383 15.39 5.18 -0.12
N LEU A 384 16.12 5.70 -1.11
CA LEU A 384 15.52 6.41 -2.22
C LEU A 384 14.95 5.42 -3.25
N PRO A 385 13.72 5.65 -3.75
CA PRO A 385 13.15 4.84 -4.82
C PRO A 385 14.02 4.88 -6.08
N GLN A 386 14.07 3.79 -6.86
CA GLN A 386 14.75 3.72 -8.16
C GLN A 386 13.80 3.20 -9.26
N PRO A 387 13.92 3.64 -10.52
CA PRO A 387 13.01 3.20 -11.60
C PRO A 387 12.91 1.67 -11.75
N SER A 388 13.99 0.95 -11.44
CA SER A 388 14.07 -0.50 -11.54
C SER A 388 13.46 -1.29 -10.37
N ASP A 389 13.00 -0.62 -9.32
CA ASP A 389 12.46 -1.29 -8.13
C ASP A 389 11.05 -1.86 -8.35
N THR A 390 10.31 -1.27 -9.28
CA THR A 390 8.99 -1.73 -9.71
C THR A 390 9.12 -2.43 -11.06
N ALA A 391 8.24 -3.38 -11.35
CA ALA A 391 8.15 -4.05 -12.64
C ALA A 391 6.69 -4.31 -13.02
N ILE A 392 6.25 -3.85 -14.19
CA ILE A 392 4.93 -4.14 -14.74
C ILE A 392 5.10 -4.89 -16.05
N SER A 393 4.55 -6.10 -16.16
CA SER A 393 4.60 -6.86 -17.41
C SER A 393 3.77 -6.15 -18.48
N PRO A 394 4.29 -5.97 -19.71
CA PRO A 394 3.50 -5.51 -20.85
C PRO A 394 2.25 -6.36 -21.09
N ILE A 395 2.31 -7.66 -20.75
CA ILE A 395 1.17 -8.58 -20.85
C ILE A 395 -0.02 -8.06 -20.03
N ALA A 396 0.21 -7.57 -18.80
CA ALA A 396 -0.86 -7.04 -17.95
C ALA A 396 -1.57 -5.87 -18.62
N ILE A 397 -0.81 -4.89 -19.11
CA ILE A 397 -1.35 -3.67 -19.71
C ILE A 397 -2.11 -3.96 -21.01
N TRP A 398 -1.51 -4.73 -21.92
CA TRP A 398 -2.14 -5.07 -23.19
C TRP A 398 -3.36 -5.98 -23.00
N TYR A 399 -3.33 -6.88 -22.02
CA TYR A 399 -4.47 -7.71 -21.67
C TYR A 399 -5.67 -6.88 -21.18
N LEU A 400 -5.44 -5.96 -20.24
CA LEU A 400 -6.49 -5.05 -19.74
C LEU A 400 -7.09 -4.21 -20.88
N ARG A 401 -6.25 -3.59 -21.71
CA ARG A 401 -6.71 -2.81 -22.89
C ARG A 401 -7.52 -3.65 -23.87
N LYS A 402 -7.11 -4.91 -24.11
CA LYS A 402 -7.85 -5.84 -24.97
C LYS A 402 -9.23 -6.15 -24.40
N ARG A 403 -9.30 -6.50 -23.11
CA ARG A 403 -10.53 -6.89 -22.42
C ARG A 403 -11.51 -5.72 -22.29
N SER A 404 -11.02 -4.49 -22.14
CA SER A 404 -11.83 -3.28 -22.14
C SER A 404 -12.23 -2.80 -23.56
N GLY A 405 -12.01 -3.59 -24.60
CA GLY A 405 -12.48 -3.31 -25.98
C GLY A 405 -11.67 -2.27 -26.76
N LEU A 406 -10.53 -1.79 -26.25
CA LEU A 406 -9.76 -0.69 -26.88
C LEU A 406 -8.94 -1.11 -28.11
N ILE A 407 -8.66 -2.41 -28.26
CA ILE A 407 -7.91 -2.93 -29.43
C ILE A 407 -8.82 -3.06 -30.66
N THR A 408 -10.13 -3.12 -30.47
CA THR A 408 -11.13 -3.34 -31.54
C THR A 408 -11.79 -2.06 -32.06
N LEU A 409 -11.53 -0.90 -31.42
CA LEU A 409 -12.14 0.38 -31.84
C LEU A 409 -11.36 1.00 -33.02
N PRO A 410 -12.05 1.62 -34.00
CA PRO A 410 -11.38 2.43 -35.01
C PRO A 410 -10.60 3.54 -34.29
N GLN A 411 -9.30 3.65 -34.60
CA GLN A 411 -8.40 4.65 -34.06
C GLN A 411 -8.90 6.03 -34.51
N ARG A 412 -9.77 6.66 -33.72
CA ARG A 412 -10.08 8.08 -33.86
C ARG A 412 -8.86 8.84 -33.39
N LYS A 413 -8.47 9.90 -34.11
CA LYS A 413 -7.45 10.81 -33.61
C LYS A 413 -7.89 11.27 -32.22
N PRO A 414 -7.06 11.14 -31.18
CA PRO A 414 -7.40 11.67 -29.88
C PRO A 414 -7.60 13.19 -29.99
N PHE A 415 -8.61 13.72 -29.31
CA PHE A 415 -8.96 15.15 -29.46
C PHE A 415 -9.31 15.82 -28.13
N LYS A 416 -9.60 15.05 -27.07
CA LYS A 416 -9.92 15.63 -25.76
C LYS A 416 -8.68 16.04 -24.98
N ARG A 417 -8.81 17.11 -24.20
CA ARG A 417 -7.84 17.53 -23.18
C ARG A 417 -8.53 17.36 -21.83
N LEU A 418 -8.07 16.44 -21.00
CA LEU A 418 -8.72 16.11 -19.73
C LEU A 418 -7.85 16.58 -18.57
N TYR A 419 -8.45 17.23 -17.58
CA TYR A 419 -7.85 17.49 -16.29
C TYR A 419 -8.51 16.58 -15.24
N ILE A 420 -7.72 15.70 -14.61
CA ILE A 420 -8.20 14.80 -13.55
C ILE A 420 -8.24 15.58 -12.25
N SER A 421 -9.43 15.96 -11.80
CA SER A 421 -9.63 16.57 -10.49
C SER A 421 -9.51 15.52 -9.37
N ARG A 422 -8.88 15.90 -8.26
CA ARG A 422 -8.89 15.17 -6.97
C ARG A 422 -9.73 15.88 -5.92
N SER A 423 -10.60 16.81 -6.31
CA SER A 423 -11.49 17.51 -5.40
C SER A 423 -12.25 16.53 -4.49
N GLY A 424 -12.19 16.78 -3.18
CA GLY A 424 -12.75 15.91 -2.13
C GLY A 424 -11.81 14.83 -1.60
N GLN A 425 -10.55 14.77 -2.04
CA GLN A 425 -9.52 13.91 -1.44
C GLN A 425 -8.66 14.68 -0.45
N GLU A 426 -8.50 14.16 0.76
CA GLU A 426 -7.77 14.82 1.86
C GLU A 426 -6.30 14.37 1.95
N ASN A 427 -5.93 13.26 1.28
CA ASN A 427 -4.56 12.75 1.28
C ASN A 427 -3.76 13.22 0.05
N ARG A 428 -2.50 13.63 0.28
CA ARG A 428 -1.54 14.07 -0.75
C ARG A 428 -2.14 15.20 -1.61
N MET A 429 -2.63 16.24 -0.95
CA MET A 429 -3.30 17.37 -1.60
C MET A 429 -2.32 18.24 -2.41
N LEU A 430 -2.75 18.63 -3.60
CA LEU A 430 -2.17 19.77 -4.33
C LEU A 430 -2.84 21.03 -3.76
N LEU A 431 -2.12 21.79 -2.93
CA LEU A 431 -2.76 22.83 -2.10
C LEU A 431 -3.32 23.99 -2.92
N ASN A 432 -2.78 24.23 -4.12
CA ASN A 432 -3.29 25.20 -5.09
C ASN A 432 -3.94 24.51 -6.30
N GLU A 433 -4.64 23.38 -6.07
CA GLU A 433 -5.30 22.61 -7.14
C GLU A 433 -6.33 23.44 -7.90
N ARG A 434 -7.08 24.31 -7.20
CA ARG A 434 -8.11 25.14 -7.80
C ARG A 434 -7.52 26.11 -8.83
N GLU A 435 -6.47 26.83 -8.46
CA GLU A 435 -5.81 27.79 -9.33
C GLU A 435 -5.17 27.09 -10.53
N ILE A 436 -4.62 25.90 -10.33
CA ILE A 436 -4.05 25.07 -11.41
C ILE A 436 -5.14 24.55 -12.35
N GLU A 437 -6.26 24.07 -11.81
CA GLU A 437 -7.42 23.63 -12.59
C GLU A 437 -7.96 24.77 -13.45
N GLU A 438 -8.11 25.97 -12.87
CA GLU A 438 -8.53 27.18 -13.59
C GLU A 438 -7.60 27.50 -14.77
N VAL A 439 -6.27 27.33 -14.61
CA VAL A 439 -5.30 27.47 -15.70
C VAL A 439 -5.54 26.42 -16.79
N PHE A 440 -5.63 25.13 -16.45
CA PHE A 440 -5.90 24.09 -17.43
C PHE A 440 -7.18 24.35 -18.23
N MET A 441 -8.25 24.80 -17.57
CA MET A 441 -9.51 25.15 -18.23
C MET A 441 -9.35 26.29 -19.25
N GLN A 442 -8.51 27.30 -18.97
CA GLN A 442 -8.21 28.37 -19.93
C GLN A 442 -7.53 27.85 -21.20
N TYR A 443 -6.78 26.75 -21.11
CA TYR A 443 -6.17 26.06 -22.26
C TYR A 443 -7.07 24.99 -22.89
N GLY A 444 -8.37 24.99 -22.58
CA GLY A 444 -9.38 24.14 -23.21
C GLY A 444 -9.42 22.72 -22.67
N PHE A 445 -8.97 22.49 -21.43
CA PHE A 445 -9.15 21.21 -20.75
C PHE A 445 -10.55 21.09 -20.15
N GLU A 446 -11.11 19.89 -20.22
CA GLU A 446 -12.33 19.47 -19.53
C GLU A 446 -11.94 18.84 -18.18
N SER A 447 -12.47 19.36 -17.08
CA SER A 447 -12.27 18.74 -15.76
C SER A 447 -13.12 17.48 -15.61
N VAL A 448 -12.50 16.40 -15.14
CA VAL A 448 -13.15 15.11 -14.88
C VAL A 448 -12.81 14.62 -13.48
N ASN A 449 -13.80 14.09 -12.77
CA ASN A 449 -13.60 13.39 -11.51
C ASN A 449 -13.91 11.89 -11.70
N PRO A 450 -12.90 11.02 -11.84
CA PRO A 450 -13.13 9.59 -12.03
C PRO A 450 -13.89 8.93 -10.88
N GLY A 451 -13.86 9.52 -9.67
CA GLY A 451 -14.57 9.00 -8.51
C GLY A 451 -16.10 9.08 -8.63
N THR A 452 -16.62 9.95 -9.52
CA THR A 452 -18.06 10.09 -9.77
C THR A 452 -18.53 9.34 -11.02
N MET A 453 -17.62 8.63 -11.70
CA MET A 453 -17.88 7.90 -12.94
C MET A 453 -17.87 6.39 -12.72
N THR A 454 -18.73 5.67 -13.43
CA THR A 454 -18.64 4.20 -13.53
C THR A 454 -17.33 3.78 -14.21
N PHE A 455 -16.95 2.50 -14.08
CA PHE A 455 -15.73 2.01 -14.73
C PHE A 455 -15.81 2.16 -16.25
N HIS A 456 -16.96 1.83 -16.84
CA HIS A 456 -17.18 1.90 -18.28
C HIS A 456 -17.13 3.35 -18.82
N GLU A 457 -17.69 4.30 -18.07
CA GLU A 457 -17.57 5.73 -18.40
C GLU A 457 -16.11 6.18 -18.35
N GLN A 458 -15.33 5.75 -17.36
CA GLN A 458 -13.90 6.06 -17.29
C GLN A 458 -13.15 5.51 -18.50
N VAL A 459 -13.37 4.24 -18.87
CA VAL A 459 -12.74 3.65 -20.07
C VAL A 459 -13.09 4.47 -21.31
N LYS A 460 -14.37 4.80 -21.51
CA LYS A 460 -14.84 5.55 -22.66
C LYS A 460 -14.24 6.95 -22.73
N GLU A 461 -14.29 7.69 -21.63
CA GLU A 461 -13.85 9.08 -21.56
C GLU A 461 -12.35 9.21 -21.88
N PHE A 462 -11.53 8.42 -21.17
CA PHE A 462 -10.09 8.46 -21.31
C PHE A 462 -9.59 7.87 -22.63
N SER A 463 -10.34 6.96 -23.28
CA SER A 463 -9.97 6.39 -24.58
C SER A 463 -9.90 7.40 -25.74
N THR A 464 -10.44 8.61 -25.54
CA THR A 464 -10.47 9.68 -26.56
C THR A 464 -9.56 10.87 -26.24
N ALA A 465 -8.82 10.80 -25.13
CA ALA A 465 -7.97 11.88 -24.64
C ALA A 465 -6.62 11.94 -25.37
N GLY A 466 -6.30 13.10 -25.93
CA GLY A 466 -4.99 13.41 -26.51
C GLY A 466 -4.03 14.06 -25.53
N ILE A 467 -4.57 14.76 -24.54
CA ILE A 467 -3.78 15.28 -23.42
C ILE A 467 -4.52 14.97 -22.12
N ILE A 468 -3.83 14.39 -21.14
CA ILE A 468 -4.38 14.14 -19.80
C ILE A 468 -3.46 14.83 -18.80
N ALA A 469 -4.01 15.69 -17.96
CA ALA A 469 -3.31 16.38 -16.90
C ALA A 469 -3.95 16.09 -15.54
N GLY A 470 -3.22 16.27 -14.46
CA GLY A 470 -3.79 16.29 -13.12
C GLY A 470 -2.87 15.76 -12.02
N PRO A 471 -3.23 15.98 -10.75
CA PRO A 471 -2.51 15.46 -9.61
C PRO A 471 -2.45 13.92 -9.57
N THR A 472 -1.28 13.41 -9.19
CA THR A 472 -1.02 11.97 -9.11
C THR A 472 -1.91 11.28 -8.07
N GLY A 473 -2.36 10.07 -8.40
CA GLY A 473 -3.10 9.21 -7.49
C GLY A 473 -3.88 8.12 -8.21
N ALA A 474 -4.73 7.38 -7.49
CA ALA A 474 -5.37 6.18 -8.04
C ALA A 474 -6.18 6.45 -9.33
N GLY A 475 -6.94 7.55 -9.41
CA GLY A 475 -7.68 7.94 -10.61
C GLY A 475 -6.79 8.21 -11.84
N PHE A 476 -5.51 8.53 -11.64
CA PHE A 476 -4.53 8.71 -12.70
C PHE A 476 -4.22 7.39 -13.45
N THR A 477 -4.62 6.23 -12.91
CA THR A 477 -4.54 4.92 -13.59
C THR A 477 -5.29 4.90 -14.91
N ASN A 478 -6.29 5.77 -15.10
CA ASN A 478 -7.06 5.85 -16.34
C ASN A 478 -6.24 6.26 -17.58
N ILE A 479 -4.98 6.72 -17.43
CA ILE A 479 -4.04 6.83 -18.55
C ILE A 479 -3.86 5.50 -19.30
N LEU A 480 -4.10 4.37 -18.63
CA LEU A 480 -4.08 3.03 -19.20
C LEU A 480 -5.06 2.88 -20.36
N TRP A 481 -6.15 3.64 -20.37
CA TRP A 481 -7.18 3.61 -21.41
C TRP A 481 -6.89 4.56 -22.56
N ALA A 482 -6.01 5.55 -22.36
CA ALA A 482 -5.74 6.56 -23.36
C ALA A 482 -4.98 5.99 -24.58
N PRO A 483 -5.09 6.65 -25.74
CA PRO A 483 -4.32 6.30 -26.94
C PRO A 483 -2.81 6.39 -26.72
N LYS A 484 -2.05 5.76 -27.62
CA LYS A 484 -0.58 5.70 -27.54
C LYS A 484 0.10 7.04 -27.79
N ASP A 485 -0.55 7.92 -28.53
CA ASP A 485 -0.11 9.26 -28.92
C ASP A 485 -0.55 10.33 -27.91
N ALA A 486 -1.18 9.94 -26.80
CA ALA A 486 -1.55 10.86 -25.75
C ALA A 486 -0.32 11.43 -25.02
N THR A 487 -0.36 12.72 -24.72
CA THR A 487 0.56 13.39 -23.79
C THR A 487 -0.04 13.38 -22.38
N ILE A 488 0.74 12.94 -21.40
CA ILE A 488 0.36 12.81 -20.00
C ILE A 488 1.14 13.85 -19.19
N LEU A 489 0.44 14.78 -18.54
CA LEU A 489 0.97 15.83 -17.66
C LEU A 489 0.69 15.45 -16.21
N GLN A 490 1.63 14.75 -15.58
CA GLN A 490 1.47 14.28 -14.22
C GLN A 490 1.93 15.34 -13.23
N LEU A 491 1.00 15.89 -12.45
CA LEU A 491 1.33 16.83 -11.38
C LEU A 491 1.70 16.03 -10.12
N ILE A 492 2.92 16.21 -9.61
CA ILE A 492 3.45 15.43 -8.49
C ILE A 492 4.35 16.30 -7.60
N GLY A 493 4.35 16.05 -6.30
CA GLY A 493 5.34 16.64 -5.38
C GLY A 493 6.75 16.06 -5.55
N GLU A 494 7.55 16.15 -4.50
CA GLU A 494 8.86 15.51 -4.44
C GLU A 494 8.73 13.98 -4.36
N GLY A 495 9.34 13.27 -5.32
CA GLY A 495 9.26 11.81 -5.43
C GLY A 495 9.37 11.32 -6.87
N MET A 496 9.17 10.02 -7.09
CA MET A 496 9.14 9.43 -8.43
C MET A 496 7.85 8.67 -8.68
N SER A 497 7.27 8.82 -9.87
CA SER A 497 6.16 7.98 -10.31
C SER A 497 6.66 6.73 -11.03
N GLN A 498 6.87 5.64 -10.30
CA GLN A 498 7.38 4.40 -10.91
C GLN A 498 6.31 3.63 -11.70
N GLY A 499 5.10 3.48 -11.14
CA GLY A 499 4.02 2.72 -11.79
C GLY A 499 3.52 3.37 -13.07
N PHE A 500 3.15 4.66 -13.01
CA PHE A 500 2.58 5.36 -14.17
C PHE A 500 3.59 5.54 -15.30
N SER A 501 4.88 5.81 -15.00
CA SER A 501 5.91 5.90 -16.04
C SER A 501 6.16 4.58 -16.78
N GLN A 502 6.00 3.43 -16.13
CA GLN A 502 6.05 2.14 -16.81
C GLN A 502 4.81 1.92 -17.68
N ILE A 503 3.61 2.28 -17.21
CA ILE A 503 2.38 2.17 -18.01
C ILE A 503 2.49 3.00 -19.28
N THR A 504 2.83 4.30 -19.17
CA THR A 504 2.94 5.20 -20.33
C THR A 504 3.97 4.67 -21.32
N ARG A 505 5.12 4.21 -20.85
CA ARG A 505 6.17 3.60 -21.67
C ARG A 505 5.71 2.34 -22.39
N ILE A 506 5.02 1.43 -21.71
CA ILE A 506 4.51 0.18 -22.31
C ILE A 506 3.53 0.50 -23.45
N ILE A 507 2.69 1.51 -23.27
CA ILE A 507 1.71 1.95 -24.27
C ILE A 507 2.36 2.78 -25.39
N GLY A 508 3.43 3.51 -25.09
CA GLY A 508 4.13 4.42 -26.00
C GLY A 508 3.74 5.90 -25.85
N GLN A 509 3.12 6.27 -24.73
CA GLN A 509 2.66 7.62 -24.41
C GLN A 509 3.80 8.55 -23.99
N ASN A 510 3.63 9.85 -24.23
CA ASN A 510 4.57 10.87 -23.78
C ASN A 510 4.22 11.30 -22.35
N LEU A 511 5.09 11.05 -21.36
CA LEU A 511 4.88 11.45 -19.97
C LEU A 511 5.78 12.63 -19.60
N ILE A 512 5.17 13.71 -19.14
CA ILE A 512 5.82 14.89 -18.58
C ILE A 512 5.38 15.01 -17.12
N GLU A 513 6.33 14.95 -16.20
CA GLU A 513 6.07 15.18 -14.78
C GLU A 513 6.25 16.67 -14.47
N VAL A 514 5.18 17.31 -13.98
CA VAL A 514 5.22 18.68 -13.47
C VAL A 514 5.44 18.59 -11.96
N ARG A 515 6.62 19.01 -11.52
CA ARG A 515 7.09 18.79 -10.14
C ARG A 515 6.81 20.00 -9.25
N GLY A 516 6.20 19.73 -8.10
CA GLY A 516 5.94 20.70 -7.05
C GLY A 516 6.85 20.52 -5.84
N ALA A 517 6.87 21.54 -5.00
CA ALA A 517 7.53 21.49 -3.70
C ALA A 517 6.62 20.75 -2.70
N SER A 518 7.11 19.64 -2.15
CA SER A 518 6.42 18.93 -1.06
C SER A 518 6.51 19.71 0.25
N LEU A 519 5.46 19.67 1.06
CA LEU A 519 5.44 20.22 2.41
C LEU A 519 5.78 19.11 3.42
N PRO A 520 6.99 19.10 4.02
CA PRO A 520 7.37 18.08 4.98
C PRO A 520 6.39 17.99 6.16
N GLY A 521 6.12 16.76 6.62
CA GLY A 521 5.28 16.50 7.78
C GLY A 521 3.77 16.49 7.52
N THR A 522 3.33 16.70 6.27
CA THR A 522 1.89 16.62 5.88
C THR A 522 1.46 15.24 5.41
N GLY A 523 2.40 14.30 5.29
CA GLY A 523 2.13 12.90 4.92
C GLY A 523 3.10 11.96 5.62
N PRO A 524 2.81 10.66 5.67
CA PRO A 524 3.61 9.68 6.40
C PRO A 524 4.97 9.41 5.73
N VAL A 525 5.09 9.70 4.43
CA VAL A 525 6.32 9.54 3.63
C VAL A 525 6.42 10.70 2.61
N PRO A 526 7.63 11.07 2.12
CA PRO A 526 7.83 12.27 1.30
C PRO A 526 6.94 12.38 0.06
N TRP A 527 6.68 11.26 -0.62
CA TRP A 527 5.83 11.23 -1.82
C TRP A 527 4.33 11.26 -1.51
N GLN A 528 3.92 11.10 -0.24
CA GLN A 528 2.55 11.22 0.24
C GLN A 528 2.25 12.60 0.85
N CYS A 529 3.24 13.48 0.95
CA CYS A 529 3.05 14.84 1.43
C CYS A 529 2.15 15.68 0.50
N HIS A 530 1.50 16.68 1.09
CA HIS A 530 0.89 17.78 0.36
C HIS A 530 1.97 18.55 -0.39
N TYR A 531 1.60 19.21 -1.48
CA TYR A 531 2.55 19.92 -2.33
C TYR A 531 1.91 21.12 -3.02
N VAL A 532 2.75 22.03 -3.50
CA VAL A 532 2.36 23.21 -4.29
C VAL A 532 3.17 23.20 -5.58
N ILE A 533 2.55 23.58 -6.69
CA ILE A 533 3.24 23.77 -7.98
C ILE A 533 3.12 25.25 -8.38
N ALA A 534 4.21 25.83 -8.88
CA ALA A 534 4.19 27.20 -9.42
C ALA A 534 3.30 27.26 -10.67
N ILE A 535 2.38 28.22 -10.72
CA ILE A 535 1.42 28.37 -11.83
C ILE A 535 2.15 28.66 -13.14
N GLU A 536 3.19 29.50 -13.09
CA GLU A 536 3.98 29.90 -14.24
C GLU A 536 4.67 28.70 -14.91
N GLU A 537 5.06 27.70 -14.11
CA GLU A 537 5.66 26.46 -14.60
C GLU A 537 4.62 25.56 -15.30
N VAL A 538 3.41 25.49 -14.75
CA VAL A 538 2.28 24.79 -15.38
C VAL A 538 1.96 25.42 -16.73
N GLU A 539 1.82 26.74 -16.81
CA GLU A 539 1.52 27.46 -18.05
C GLU A 539 2.60 27.24 -19.11
N ARG A 540 3.89 27.36 -18.73
CA ARG A 540 5.02 27.13 -19.61
C ARG A 540 4.99 25.74 -20.24
N ILE A 541 4.72 24.71 -19.45
CA ILE A 541 4.66 23.32 -19.91
C ILE A 541 3.45 23.10 -20.83
N ILE A 542 2.27 23.61 -20.46
CA ILE A 542 1.07 23.50 -21.30
C ILE A 542 1.31 24.13 -22.67
N GLN A 543 1.84 25.36 -22.71
CA GLN A 543 2.13 26.07 -23.96
C GLN A 543 3.08 25.25 -24.86
N GLY A 544 4.20 24.78 -24.32
CA GLY A 544 5.16 23.98 -25.08
C GLY A 544 4.56 22.68 -25.64
N VAL A 545 3.68 22.02 -24.88
CA VAL A 545 2.98 20.81 -25.34
C VAL A 545 2.01 21.15 -26.47
N LEU A 546 1.22 22.21 -26.33
CA LEU A 546 0.25 22.61 -27.36
C LEU A 546 0.93 23.05 -28.66
N GLU A 547 2.04 23.77 -28.58
CA GLU A 547 2.85 24.15 -29.75
C GLU A 547 3.37 22.92 -30.51
N SER A 548 3.88 21.92 -29.77
CA SER A 548 4.38 20.66 -30.36
C SER A 548 3.28 19.85 -31.05
N HIS A 549 2.07 19.83 -30.50
CA HIS A 549 0.90 19.18 -31.09
C HIS A 549 0.45 19.87 -32.38
N HIS A 550 0.40 21.21 -32.40
CA HIS A 550 0.04 21.97 -33.61
C HIS A 550 1.00 21.76 -34.79
N HIS A 551 2.29 21.57 -34.53
CA HIS A 551 3.28 21.28 -35.57
C HIS A 551 3.14 19.85 -36.13
N SER A 552 2.68 18.90 -35.30
CA SER A 552 2.43 17.51 -35.73
C SER A 552 1.13 17.33 -36.53
N GLU A 553 0.15 18.23 -36.37
CA GLU A 553 -1.11 18.21 -37.13
C GLU A 553 -1.03 18.93 -38.48
N SER A 554 -0.06 19.82 -38.65
CA SER A 554 0.15 20.63 -39.87
C SER A 554 1.17 20.02 -40.85
N ALA A 555 1.87 18.96 -40.45
CA ALA A 555 2.74 18.12 -41.28
C ALA A 555 2.03 16.82 -41.68
#